data_AF-A0A4Y2G1A5-F1
#
_entry.id   AF-A0A4Y2G1A5-F1
#
_cell.length_a   1.000
_cell.length_b   1.000
_cell.length_c   1.000
_cell.angle_alpha   90.00
_cell.angle_beta   90.00
_cell.angle_gamma   90.00
#
_symmetry.space_group_name_H-M   'P 1'
#
loop_
_entity.id
_entity.type
_entity.pdbx_description
1 polymer ?
#
loop_
_entity_poly.entity_id
_entity_poly.type
_entity_poly.pdbx_seq_one_letter_code
_entity_poly.pdbx_strand_id
1 'polypeptide(L)'
;MAAYYPLFEEEIKQGPPGVPGIGFKLTNDGNYDMENIQLKNVGPPTEKSDAVHKRYVDKRTKINDKIVNNILKRDDDGLYVLSLMKHGVYDFGNNRLTNVSEPLIPIDVATKNYVDSQDFFATSKGRFDCSPNTFKEVTFEVTSSSLLDHNLKVSEDMFLKLTVEVFPTENIKLQFFQLQVKLNDQTIQQIEIAPLQPMSHFLKVKKNDVFKIFLHAKSSIKLRPLLYVRKIVFI
;
A
#
# COMPACT_ATOMS: atom_id res chain seq x y z
N MET A 1 28.23 51.29 83.66
CA MET A 1 28.59 50.98 82.26
C MET A 1 28.03 49.60 81.96
N ALA A 2 26.90 49.52 81.26
CA ALA A 2 26.21 48.25 80.97
C ALA A 2 26.67 47.78 79.59
N ALA A 3 27.20 46.55 79.49
CA ALA A 3 27.54 45.93 78.22
C ALA A 3 26.34 45.12 77.73
N TYR A 4 25.70 45.63 76.68
CA TYR A 4 24.69 44.93 75.89
C TYR A 4 25.42 43.95 74.95
N TYR A 5 25.19 42.64 75.14
CA TYR A 5 25.61 41.62 74.18
C TYR A 5 24.39 41.24 73.33
N PRO A 6 24.38 41.50 72.01
CA PRO A 6 23.33 40.99 71.15
C PRO A 6 23.47 39.47 71.03
N LEU A 7 22.40 38.76 71.38
CA LEU A 7 22.20 37.35 71.02
C LEU A 7 22.06 37.30 69.49
N PHE A 8 23.10 36.87 68.79
CA PHE A 8 23.01 36.57 67.37
C PHE A 8 22.11 35.34 67.19
N GLU A 9 21.12 35.50 66.32
CA GLU A 9 20.32 34.41 65.78
C GLU A 9 21.26 33.29 65.31
N GLU A 10 21.11 32.08 65.85
CA GLU A 10 21.82 30.91 65.33
C GLU A 10 21.30 30.63 63.92
N GLU A 11 22.01 31.21 62.96
CA GLU A 11 22.00 30.82 61.56
C GLU A 11 22.25 29.31 61.52
N ILE A 12 21.21 28.53 61.20
CA ILE A 12 21.33 27.07 60.99
C ILE A 12 22.24 26.90 59.76
N LYS A 13 23.55 26.91 59.98
CA LYS A 13 24.54 26.61 58.96
C LYS A 13 24.41 25.13 58.65
N GLN A 14 23.80 24.85 57.51
CA GLN A 14 23.88 23.54 56.87
C GLN A 14 25.36 23.15 56.84
N GLY A 15 25.71 22.06 57.51
CA GLY A 15 27.11 21.62 57.65
C GLY A 15 27.78 21.40 56.29
N PRO A 16 29.12 21.42 56.24
CA PRO A 16 29.85 21.18 55.00
C PRO A 16 29.41 19.83 54.40
N PRO A 17 29.20 19.75 53.06
CA PRO A 17 28.89 18.49 52.40
C PRO A 17 29.89 17.41 52.83
N GLY A 18 29.39 16.25 53.24
CA GLY A 18 30.25 15.11 53.58
C GLY A 18 31.16 14.75 52.40
N VAL A 19 32.29 14.09 52.68
CA VAL A 19 33.20 13.62 51.63
C VAL A 19 32.39 12.88 50.55
N PRO A 20 32.47 13.29 49.27
CA PRO A 20 31.80 12.57 48.19
C PRO A 20 32.18 11.09 48.28
N GLY A 21 31.19 10.21 48.44
CA GLY A 21 31.45 8.78 48.40
C GLY A 21 32.20 8.45 47.11
N ILE A 22 33.19 7.56 47.15
CA ILE A 22 33.95 7.17 45.96
C ILE A 22 32.93 6.78 44.87
N GLY A 23 32.88 7.57 43.79
CA GLY A 23 31.94 7.39 42.67
C GLY A 23 30.64 8.20 42.69
N PHE A 24 30.40 9.09 43.66
CA PHE A 24 29.25 10.02 43.68
C PHE A 24 29.75 11.46 43.79
N LYS A 25 29.86 12.19 42.68
CA LYS A 25 30.30 13.59 42.66
C LYS A 25 29.09 14.53 42.71
N LEU A 26 29.06 15.43 43.71
CA LEU A 26 28.04 16.47 43.77
C LEU A 26 28.30 17.52 42.68
N THR A 27 27.30 17.80 41.85
CA THR A 27 27.35 18.80 40.79
C THR A 27 26.91 20.17 41.31
N ASN A 28 27.24 21.24 40.57
CA ASN A 28 26.92 22.62 40.97
C ASN A 28 25.41 22.91 41.04
N ASP A 29 24.58 22.11 40.36
CA ASP A 29 23.12 22.14 40.39
C ASP A 29 22.51 21.19 41.44
N GLY A 30 23.34 20.58 42.31
CA GLY A 30 22.89 19.78 43.46
C GLY A 30 22.55 18.32 43.14
N ASN A 31 22.93 17.81 41.97
CA ASN A 31 22.74 16.41 41.57
C ASN A 31 24.00 15.56 41.84
N TYR A 32 23.90 14.24 41.69
CA TYR A 32 25.04 13.33 41.78
C TYR A 32 25.42 12.78 40.39
N ASP A 33 26.67 12.98 39.99
CA ASP A 33 27.30 12.31 38.85
C ASP A 33 27.99 11.02 39.30
N MET A 34 27.72 9.93 38.60
CA MET A 34 28.26 8.60 38.85
C MET A 34 29.51 8.28 38.04
N GLU A 35 29.98 9.18 37.18
CA GLU A 35 31.17 8.99 36.32
C GLU A 35 31.17 7.69 35.51
N ASN A 36 30.00 7.31 34.99
CA ASN A 36 29.76 6.05 34.27
C ASN A 36 30.00 4.77 35.11
N ILE A 37 29.98 4.87 36.44
CA ILE A 37 30.06 3.71 37.34
C ILE A 37 28.67 3.09 37.51
N GLN A 38 28.62 1.75 37.62
CA GLN A 38 27.37 1.01 37.85
C GLN A 38 26.80 1.28 39.24
N LEU A 39 25.51 1.65 39.31
CA LEU A 39 24.74 1.64 40.55
C LEU A 39 24.17 0.23 40.81
N LYS A 40 24.75 -0.48 41.78
CA LYS A 40 24.36 -1.86 42.12
C LYS A 40 23.34 -1.89 43.27
N ASN A 41 22.58 -2.99 43.37
CA ASN A 41 21.62 -3.26 44.46
C ASN A 41 20.46 -2.26 44.57
N VAL A 42 20.04 -1.64 43.47
CA VAL A 42 18.83 -0.81 43.42
C VAL A 42 17.58 -1.69 43.55
N GLY A 43 16.75 -1.43 44.56
CA GLY A 43 15.50 -2.16 44.80
C GLY A 43 14.40 -1.85 43.78
N PRO A 44 13.24 -2.53 43.85
CA PRO A 44 12.02 -2.05 43.20
C PRO A 44 11.60 -0.71 43.82
N PRO A 45 11.03 0.22 43.03
CA PRO A 45 10.56 1.49 43.56
C PRO A 45 9.33 1.30 44.46
N THR A 46 9.24 2.13 45.48
CA THR A 46 8.08 2.29 46.37
C THR A 46 7.28 3.53 46.02
N GLU A 47 7.95 4.60 45.60
CA GLU A 47 7.37 5.88 45.21
C GLU A 47 7.57 6.17 43.71
N LYS A 48 6.80 7.13 43.18
CA LYS A 48 6.86 7.49 41.75
C LYS A 48 8.20 8.10 41.31
N SER A 49 8.91 8.72 42.25
CA SER A 49 10.19 9.42 42.01
C SER A 49 11.42 8.55 42.26
N ASP A 50 11.25 7.29 42.68
CA ASP A 50 12.36 6.42 42.99
C ASP A 50 13.16 6.04 41.74
N ALA A 51 14.48 5.91 41.89
CA ALA A 51 15.30 5.23 40.91
C ALA A 51 14.88 3.76 40.79
N VAL A 52 14.95 3.21 39.59
CA VAL A 52 14.50 1.85 39.29
C VAL A 52 15.59 1.01 38.66
N HIS A 53 15.65 -0.26 39.02
CA HIS A 53 16.51 -1.23 38.35
C HIS A 53 15.90 -1.65 37.00
N LYS A 54 16.76 -2.00 36.02
CA LYS A 54 16.36 -2.37 34.65
C LYS A 54 15.27 -3.44 34.60
N ARG A 55 15.39 -4.49 35.42
CA ARG A 55 14.42 -5.60 35.49
C ARG A 55 13.00 -5.12 35.81
N TYR A 56 12.85 -4.09 36.63
CA TYR A 56 11.54 -3.52 36.95
C TYR A 56 10.90 -2.84 35.73
N VAL A 57 11.66 -1.99 35.03
CA VAL A 57 11.22 -1.31 33.81
C VAL A 57 10.86 -2.33 32.73
N ASP A 58 11.73 -3.32 32.51
CA ASP A 58 11.50 -4.40 31.56
C ASP A 58 10.18 -5.12 31.91
N LYS A 59 9.99 -5.58 33.16
CA LYS A 59 8.75 -6.29 33.55
C LYS A 59 7.48 -5.45 33.45
N ARG A 60 7.52 -4.15 33.78
CA ARG A 60 6.32 -3.29 33.78
C ARG A 60 5.88 -2.85 32.40
N THR A 61 6.80 -2.82 31.44
CA THR A 61 6.44 -2.51 30.06
C THR A 61 5.57 -3.65 29.53
N LYS A 62 4.26 -3.43 29.40
CA LYS A 62 3.34 -4.42 28.84
C LYS A 62 3.50 -4.45 27.33
N ILE A 63 4.48 -5.18 26.85
CA ILE A 63 4.58 -5.54 25.43
C ILE A 63 3.90 -6.89 25.23
N ASN A 64 3.24 -7.07 24.09
CA ASN A 64 2.72 -8.38 23.71
C ASN A 64 3.82 -9.21 23.03
N ASP A 65 4.87 -9.54 23.80
CA ASP A 65 6.06 -10.29 23.33
C ASP A 65 5.75 -11.69 22.78
N LYS A 66 4.60 -12.25 23.13
CA LYS A 66 4.11 -13.55 22.65
C LYS A 66 3.49 -13.51 21.25
N ILE A 67 3.25 -12.34 20.67
CA ILE A 67 2.86 -12.24 19.27
C ILE A 67 4.12 -12.40 18.41
N VAL A 68 4.10 -13.39 17.52
CA VAL A 68 5.21 -13.75 16.61
C VAL A 68 5.71 -12.56 15.77
N ASN A 69 4.86 -11.55 15.56
CA ASN A 69 5.12 -10.35 14.75
C ASN A 69 5.11 -9.04 15.55
N ASN A 70 5.36 -9.07 16.87
CA ASN A 70 5.50 -7.83 17.62
C ASN A 70 6.80 -7.10 17.24
N ILE A 71 6.68 -5.80 16.96
CA ILE A 71 7.79 -4.88 16.67
C ILE A 71 8.69 -4.72 17.91
N LEU A 72 8.10 -4.83 19.09
CA LEU A 72 8.77 -4.80 20.38
C LEU A 72 9.02 -6.23 20.86
N LYS A 73 10.29 -6.61 21.02
CA LYS A 73 10.67 -7.88 21.65
C LYS A 73 11.36 -7.64 22.98
N ARG A 74 11.26 -8.65 23.84
CA ARG A 74 12.01 -8.76 25.08
C ARG A 74 12.81 -10.05 25.04
N ASP A 75 14.11 -9.94 25.27
CA ASP A 75 15.00 -11.06 25.59
C ASP A 75 15.73 -10.79 26.91
N ASP A 76 16.75 -11.60 27.20
CA ASP A 76 17.56 -11.49 28.41
C ASP A 76 18.35 -10.16 28.49
N ASP A 77 18.61 -9.52 27.34
CA ASP A 77 19.34 -8.25 27.25
C ASP A 77 18.41 -7.03 27.40
N GLY A 78 17.09 -7.17 27.17
CA GLY A 78 16.08 -6.17 27.52
C GLY A 78 14.98 -5.95 26.50
N LEU A 79 14.35 -4.78 26.57
CA LEU A 79 13.39 -4.31 25.57
C LEU A 79 14.13 -3.75 24.35
N TYR A 80 13.91 -4.32 23.18
CA TYR A 80 14.43 -3.78 21.92
C TYR A 80 13.37 -3.76 20.83
N VAL A 81 13.53 -2.82 19.90
CA VAL A 81 12.80 -2.75 18.64
C VAL A 81 13.59 -3.63 17.67
N LEU A 82 12.98 -4.70 17.12
CA LEU A 82 13.62 -5.32 15.96
C LEU A 82 13.68 -4.27 14.86
N SER A 83 14.86 -4.08 14.26
CA SER A 83 14.93 -3.42 12.96
C SER A 83 13.96 -4.15 12.05
N LEU A 84 12.83 -3.50 11.78
CA LEU A 84 11.75 -4.01 10.95
C LEU A 84 12.22 -4.27 9.52
N MET A 85 13.36 -3.69 9.16
CA MET A 85 14.00 -3.83 7.87
C MET A 85 15.23 -4.72 8.06
N LYS A 86 15.17 -5.95 7.53
CA LYS A 86 16.35 -6.78 7.33
C LYS A 86 16.72 -6.69 5.86
N HIS A 87 17.89 -6.12 5.55
CA HIS A 87 18.38 -5.94 4.18
C HIS A 87 17.47 -5.10 3.26
N GLY A 88 16.75 -4.11 3.82
CA GLY A 88 15.87 -3.23 3.04
C GLY A 88 14.53 -3.86 2.63
N VAL A 89 14.17 -5.03 3.17
CA VAL A 89 12.89 -5.71 2.93
C VAL A 89 12.17 -5.92 4.26
N TYR A 90 10.85 -5.73 4.23
CA TYR A 90 9.93 -6.05 5.32
C TYR A 90 9.12 -7.30 4.95
N ASP A 91 9.27 -8.37 5.72
CA ASP A 91 8.49 -9.61 5.55
C ASP A 91 7.25 -9.56 6.47
N PHE A 92 6.05 -9.63 5.89
CA PHE A 92 4.80 -9.63 6.63
C PHE A 92 4.42 -11.02 7.19
N GLY A 93 5.22 -12.07 6.96
CA GLY A 93 4.96 -13.41 7.48
C GLY A 93 3.60 -13.96 7.04
N ASN A 94 3.23 -13.71 5.79
CA ASN A 94 1.91 -14.02 5.20
C ASN A 94 0.70 -13.31 5.85
N ASN A 95 0.91 -12.25 6.63
CA ASN A 95 -0.18 -11.45 7.19
C ASN A 95 -0.65 -10.38 6.19
N ARG A 96 -1.91 -9.92 6.36
CA ARG A 96 -2.50 -8.86 5.54
C ARG A 96 -1.97 -7.49 5.97
N LEU A 97 -1.50 -6.70 5.02
CA LEU A 97 -1.33 -5.25 5.18
C LEU A 97 -2.68 -4.55 4.91
N THR A 98 -3.15 -3.72 5.84
CA THR A 98 -4.46 -3.03 5.76
C THR A 98 -4.28 -1.52 5.92
N ASN A 99 -5.32 -0.74 5.61
CA ASN A 99 -5.30 0.73 5.65
C ASN A 99 -4.22 1.37 4.74
N VAL A 100 -3.94 0.73 3.60
CA VAL A 100 -3.06 1.27 2.55
C VAL A 100 -3.89 2.20 1.66
N SER A 101 -3.41 3.43 1.46
CA SER A 101 -4.03 4.38 0.53
C SER A 101 -3.63 4.08 -0.92
N GLU A 102 -4.31 4.70 -1.87
CA GLU A 102 -3.90 4.62 -3.29
C GLU A 102 -2.48 5.19 -3.48
N PRO A 103 -1.63 4.56 -4.30
CA PRO A 103 -0.26 5.01 -4.52
C PRO A 103 -0.24 6.34 -5.28
N LEU A 104 0.69 7.23 -4.92
CA LEU A 104 0.89 8.54 -5.55
C LEU A 104 2.16 8.59 -6.39
N ILE A 105 3.19 7.82 -6.00
CA ILE A 105 4.48 7.74 -6.70
C ILE A 105 4.89 6.29 -6.96
N PRO A 106 5.80 6.01 -7.93
CA PRO A 106 6.11 4.64 -8.38
C PRO A 106 6.71 3.70 -7.32
N ILE A 107 7.16 4.22 -6.18
CA ILE A 107 7.75 3.44 -5.09
C ILE A 107 6.74 3.14 -3.96
N ASP A 108 5.52 3.64 -4.06
CA ASP A 108 4.48 3.38 -3.07
C ASP A 108 3.98 1.93 -3.16
N VAL A 109 3.51 1.41 -2.03
CA VAL A 109 2.78 0.14 -2.00
C VAL A 109 1.42 0.33 -2.67
N ALA A 110 1.08 -0.55 -3.61
CA ALA A 110 -0.22 -0.56 -4.26
C ALA A 110 -1.22 -1.52 -3.58
N THR A 111 -2.49 -1.12 -3.52
CA THR A 111 -3.58 -2.03 -3.11
C THR A 111 -3.87 -3.04 -4.23
N LYS A 112 -4.46 -4.19 -3.91
CA LYS A 112 -4.92 -5.12 -4.96
C LYS A 112 -5.97 -4.47 -5.88
N ASN A 113 -6.88 -3.69 -5.30
CA ASN A 113 -7.91 -2.96 -6.04
C ASN A 113 -7.28 -1.98 -7.03
N TYR A 114 -6.25 -1.23 -6.61
CA TYR A 114 -5.50 -0.34 -7.49
C TYR A 114 -5.01 -1.09 -8.72
N VAL A 115 -4.25 -2.18 -8.51
CA VAL A 115 -3.64 -2.99 -9.56
C VAL A 115 -4.69 -3.60 -10.48
N ASP A 116 -5.74 -4.21 -9.93
CA ASP A 116 -6.81 -4.83 -10.70
C ASP A 116 -7.58 -3.79 -11.55
N SER A 117 -7.70 -2.55 -11.07
CA SER A 117 -8.45 -1.48 -11.74
C SER A 117 -7.67 -0.75 -12.84
N GLN A 118 -6.36 -0.99 -12.97
CA GLN A 118 -5.52 -0.37 -14.01
C GLN A 118 -5.75 -0.94 -15.40
N ASP A 119 -6.36 -2.12 -15.47
CA ASP A 119 -6.72 -2.78 -16.71
C ASP A 119 -8.26 -2.85 -16.81
N PHE A 120 -8.77 -2.94 -18.03
CA PHE A 120 -10.18 -3.16 -18.32
C PHE A 120 -10.32 -4.46 -19.09
N PHE A 121 -11.22 -5.32 -18.62
CA PHE A 121 -11.56 -6.57 -19.28
C PHE A 121 -13.08 -6.70 -19.40
N ALA A 122 -13.55 -7.15 -20.55
CA ALA A 122 -14.95 -7.46 -20.75
C ALA A 122 -15.14 -8.62 -21.74
N THR A 123 -16.16 -9.43 -21.49
CA THR A 123 -16.62 -10.49 -22.43
C THR A 123 -18.01 -10.12 -22.93
N SER A 124 -18.42 -10.59 -24.10
CA SER A 124 -19.81 -10.39 -24.54
C SER A 124 -20.81 -10.97 -23.54
N LYS A 125 -21.99 -10.34 -23.42
CA LYS A 125 -23.14 -10.92 -22.72
C LYS A 125 -23.58 -12.22 -23.38
N GLY A 126 -23.29 -13.34 -22.75
CA GLY A 126 -23.54 -14.67 -23.32
C GLY A 126 -22.81 -14.91 -24.65
N ARG A 127 -23.40 -15.75 -25.52
CA ARG A 127 -22.87 -16.00 -26.87
C ARG A 127 -23.30 -14.86 -27.80
N PHE A 128 -22.35 -14.27 -28.51
CA PHE A 128 -22.62 -13.25 -29.51
C PHE A 128 -23.03 -13.90 -30.84
N ASP A 129 -24.27 -13.70 -31.24
CA ASP A 129 -24.77 -14.15 -32.56
C ASP A 129 -24.30 -13.18 -33.65
N CYS A 130 -23.26 -13.58 -34.39
CA CYS A 130 -22.75 -12.85 -35.54
C CYS A 130 -23.53 -13.27 -36.80
N SER A 131 -24.19 -12.31 -37.44
CA SER A 131 -25.02 -12.55 -38.62
C SER A 131 -24.24 -12.27 -39.91
N PRO A 132 -24.55 -12.98 -41.01
CA PRO A 132 -23.91 -12.74 -42.29
C PRO A 132 -24.26 -11.36 -42.84
N ASN A 133 -23.29 -10.74 -43.51
CA ASN A 133 -23.43 -9.50 -44.31
C ASN A 133 -23.86 -8.24 -43.55
N THR A 134 -23.82 -8.23 -42.21
CA THR A 134 -24.10 -7.04 -41.39
C THR A 134 -23.14 -6.93 -40.22
N PHE A 135 -22.66 -5.72 -39.95
CA PHE A 135 -21.94 -5.42 -38.71
C PHE A 135 -22.93 -5.32 -37.57
N LYS A 136 -22.69 -6.09 -36.50
CA LYS A 136 -23.51 -6.07 -35.29
C LYS A 136 -22.67 -5.63 -34.10
N GLU A 137 -23.22 -4.71 -33.31
CA GLU A 137 -22.58 -4.18 -32.11
C GLU A 137 -22.48 -5.26 -31.03
N VAL A 138 -21.30 -5.40 -30.44
CA VAL A 138 -21.06 -6.31 -29.33
C VAL A 138 -21.41 -5.60 -28.03
N THR A 139 -22.42 -6.13 -27.32
CA THR A 139 -22.70 -5.72 -25.94
C THR A 139 -21.84 -6.52 -24.97
N PHE A 140 -20.98 -5.84 -24.23
CA PHE A 140 -20.08 -6.47 -23.26
C PHE A 140 -20.67 -6.49 -21.84
N GLU A 141 -20.43 -7.58 -21.12
CA GLU A 141 -20.47 -7.64 -19.67
C GLU A 141 -19.16 -7.08 -19.12
N VAL A 142 -19.25 -5.88 -18.56
CA VAL A 142 -18.11 -5.13 -18.04
C VAL A 142 -17.72 -5.65 -16.67
N THR A 143 -16.43 -5.92 -16.49
CA THR A 143 -15.85 -6.13 -15.15
C THR A 143 -15.19 -4.84 -14.65
N SER A 144 -15.13 -4.67 -13.33
CA SER A 144 -14.65 -3.48 -12.64
C SER A 144 -13.36 -2.90 -13.23
N SER A 145 -13.36 -1.62 -13.60
CA SER A 145 -12.17 -0.89 -14.04
C SER A 145 -12.30 0.60 -13.77
N SER A 146 -11.17 1.28 -13.63
CA SER A 146 -11.09 2.75 -13.56
C SER A 146 -11.01 3.42 -14.93
N LEU A 147 -10.75 2.65 -16.00
CA LEU A 147 -10.47 3.20 -17.33
C LEU A 147 -11.74 3.51 -18.14
N LEU A 148 -12.70 2.57 -18.13
CA LEU A 148 -13.95 2.66 -18.89
C LEU A 148 -15.14 2.33 -17.98
N ASP A 149 -16.26 3.02 -18.18
CA ASP A 149 -17.52 2.68 -17.51
C ASP A 149 -18.27 1.51 -18.20
N HIS A 150 -19.46 1.19 -17.70
CA HIS A 150 -20.30 0.11 -18.23
C HIS A 150 -20.78 0.32 -19.67
N ASN A 151 -20.66 1.54 -20.21
CA ASN A 151 -20.98 1.88 -21.60
C ASN A 151 -19.71 2.01 -22.45
N LEU A 152 -18.56 1.50 -21.98
CA LEU A 152 -17.25 1.67 -22.60
C LEU A 152 -16.86 3.15 -22.78
N LYS A 153 -17.34 4.02 -21.90
CA LYS A 153 -17.00 5.45 -21.90
C LYS A 153 -15.71 5.69 -21.13
N VAL A 154 -14.79 6.41 -21.74
CA VAL A 154 -13.48 6.78 -21.21
C VAL A 154 -13.61 7.71 -20.00
N SER A 155 -12.92 7.36 -18.90
CA SER A 155 -12.98 8.10 -17.63
C SER A 155 -12.12 9.37 -17.60
N GLU A 156 -11.02 9.38 -18.36
CA GLU A 156 -10.05 10.48 -18.42
C GLU A 156 -9.25 10.46 -19.74
N ASP A 157 -8.57 11.56 -20.05
CA ASP A 157 -7.68 11.63 -21.21
C ASP A 157 -6.51 10.64 -21.03
N MET A 158 -6.29 9.78 -22.04
CA MET A 158 -5.22 8.78 -21.95
C MET A 158 -4.75 8.29 -23.33
N PHE A 159 -3.56 7.71 -23.35
CA PHE A 159 -3.16 6.80 -24.41
C PHE A 159 -3.52 5.38 -23.97
N LEU A 160 -4.16 4.62 -24.84
CA LEU A 160 -4.55 3.25 -24.52
C LEU A 160 -4.18 2.27 -25.63
N LYS A 161 -3.98 1.03 -25.22
CA LYS A 161 -3.96 -0.14 -26.08
C LYS A 161 -5.30 -0.83 -25.96
N LEU A 162 -6.08 -0.84 -27.02
CA LEU A 162 -7.30 -1.62 -27.16
C LEU A 162 -6.95 -2.94 -27.82
N THR A 163 -7.38 -4.05 -27.23
CA THR A 163 -7.21 -5.40 -27.77
C THR A 163 -8.55 -6.11 -27.86
N VAL A 164 -8.86 -6.64 -29.04
CA VAL A 164 -10.06 -7.45 -29.26
C VAL A 164 -9.63 -8.84 -29.68
N GLU A 165 -10.16 -9.85 -29.01
CA GLU A 165 -9.98 -11.24 -29.37
C GLU A 165 -11.33 -11.92 -29.55
N VAL A 166 -11.43 -12.82 -30.52
CA VAL A 166 -12.70 -13.44 -30.89
C VAL A 166 -12.55 -14.95 -30.93
N PHE A 167 -13.33 -15.61 -30.10
CA PHE A 167 -13.35 -17.07 -29.97
C PHE A 167 -14.65 -17.64 -30.58
N PRO A 168 -14.56 -18.58 -31.53
CA PRO A 168 -15.70 -19.40 -31.91
C PRO A 168 -16.21 -20.21 -30.70
N THR A 169 -17.54 -20.32 -30.53
CA THR A 169 -18.13 -21.09 -29.42
C THR A 169 -18.50 -22.53 -29.78
N GLU A 170 -18.37 -22.87 -31.05
CA GLU A 170 -18.70 -24.17 -31.61
C GLU A 170 -17.51 -24.64 -32.46
N ASN A 171 -17.42 -25.95 -32.66
CA ASN A 171 -16.32 -26.58 -33.41
C ASN A 171 -16.54 -26.37 -34.92
N ILE A 172 -16.46 -25.12 -35.34
CA ILE A 172 -16.70 -24.66 -36.71
C ILE A 172 -15.34 -24.37 -37.35
N LYS A 173 -15.25 -24.56 -38.67
CA LYS A 173 -14.10 -24.17 -39.47
C LYS A 173 -13.73 -22.71 -39.14
N LEU A 174 -12.49 -22.48 -38.75
CA LEU A 174 -11.97 -21.15 -38.45
C LEU A 174 -12.18 -20.25 -39.69
N GLN A 175 -13.03 -19.24 -39.55
CA GLN A 175 -13.29 -18.25 -40.60
C GLN A 175 -12.81 -16.89 -40.16
N PHE A 176 -12.28 -16.12 -41.09
CA PHE A 176 -11.96 -14.73 -40.84
C PHE A 176 -13.23 -13.92 -40.51
N PHE A 177 -13.08 -12.98 -39.58
CA PHE A 177 -14.12 -12.04 -39.17
C PHE A 177 -13.72 -10.62 -39.56
N GLN A 178 -14.69 -9.78 -39.85
CA GLN A 178 -14.46 -8.35 -39.98
C GLN A 178 -14.76 -7.70 -38.63
N LEU A 179 -13.76 -7.02 -38.09
CA LEU A 179 -13.85 -6.23 -36.88
C LEU A 179 -13.88 -4.76 -37.25
N GLN A 180 -14.84 -4.03 -36.72
CA GLN A 180 -14.91 -2.58 -36.82
C GLN A 180 -14.94 -1.97 -35.41
N VAL A 181 -14.06 -1.01 -35.18
CA VAL A 181 -13.98 -0.23 -33.94
C VAL A 181 -14.41 1.18 -34.25
N LYS A 182 -15.39 1.69 -33.49
CA LYS A 182 -15.83 3.07 -33.54
C LYS A 182 -15.50 3.81 -32.26
N LEU A 183 -15.13 5.07 -32.42
CA LEU A 183 -14.98 6.06 -31.35
C LEU A 183 -15.97 7.19 -31.63
N ASN A 184 -16.91 7.45 -30.72
CA ASN A 184 -17.95 8.48 -30.90
C ASN A 184 -18.65 8.37 -32.26
N ASP A 185 -19.05 7.15 -32.63
CA ASP A 185 -19.69 6.77 -33.90
C ASP A 185 -18.85 6.93 -35.17
N GLN A 186 -17.60 7.40 -35.08
CA GLN A 186 -16.65 7.42 -36.18
C GLN A 186 -15.85 6.12 -36.23
N THR A 187 -15.77 5.49 -37.40
CA THR A 187 -14.93 4.30 -37.60
C THR A 187 -13.47 4.70 -37.55
N ILE A 188 -12.75 4.20 -36.55
CA ILE A 188 -11.31 4.43 -36.37
C ILE A 188 -10.48 3.24 -36.88
N GLN A 189 -11.08 2.05 -36.94
CA GLN A 189 -10.43 0.87 -37.49
C GLN A 189 -11.46 -0.10 -38.06
N GLN A 190 -11.11 -0.71 -39.20
CA GLN A 190 -11.82 -1.83 -39.77
C GLN A 190 -10.80 -2.80 -40.36
N ILE A 191 -10.82 -4.05 -39.93
CA ILE A 191 -9.81 -5.05 -40.31
C ILE A 191 -10.40 -6.45 -40.31
N GLU A 192 -9.82 -7.29 -41.16
CA GLU A 192 -10.05 -8.73 -41.13
C GLU A 192 -9.18 -9.38 -40.04
N ILE A 193 -9.80 -10.12 -39.12
CA ILE A 193 -9.11 -10.84 -38.06
C ILE A 193 -9.28 -12.34 -38.25
N ALA A 194 -8.20 -13.09 -38.05
CA ALA A 194 -8.28 -14.54 -37.95
C ALA A 194 -8.86 -14.93 -36.57
N PRO A 195 -9.55 -16.07 -36.46
CA PRO A 195 -9.93 -16.61 -35.16
C PRO A 195 -8.71 -16.83 -34.28
N LEU A 196 -8.86 -16.61 -32.97
CA LEU A 196 -7.79 -16.80 -31.97
C LEU A 196 -6.55 -15.91 -32.16
N GLN A 197 -6.63 -14.91 -33.05
CA GLN A 197 -5.60 -13.88 -33.17
C GLN A 197 -6.12 -12.57 -32.59
N PRO A 198 -5.52 -12.07 -31.50
CA PRO A 198 -5.90 -10.79 -30.94
C PRO A 198 -5.49 -9.67 -31.90
N MET A 199 -6.39 -8.71 -32.09
CA MET A 199 -6.10 -7.46 -32.76
C MET A 199 -5.83 -6.39 -31.70
N SER A 200 -4.71 -5.68 -31.81
CA SER A 200 -4.41 -4.54 -30.95
C SER A 200 -4.33 -3.23 -31.73
N HIS A 201 -4.84 -2.16 -31.13
CA HIS A 201 -4.79 -0.80 -31.66
C HIS A 201 -4.38 0.19 -30.57
N PHE A 202 -3.51 1.11 -30.93
CA PHE A 202 -2.97 2.13 -30.05
C PHE A 202 -3.54 3.48 -30.45
N LEU A 203 -4.16 4.18 -29.50
CA LEU A 203 -4.75 5.48 -29.78
C LEU A 203 -4.77 6.38 -28.54
N LYS A 204 -4.82 7.68 -28.81
CA LYS A 204 -5.10 8.71 -27.81
C LYS A 204 -6.61 8.93 -27.77
N VAL A 205 -7.18 8.93 -26.57
CA VAL A 205 -8.60 9.21 -26.31
C VAL A 205 -8.76 10.36 -25.31
N LYS A 206 -9.95 10.96 -25.33
CA LYS A 206 -10.37 11.99 -24.40
C LYS A 206 -11.41 11.45 -23.43
N LYS A 207 -11.49 12.08 -22.27
CA LYS A 207 -12.57 11.87 -21.31
C LYS A 207 -13.92 11.97 -22.01
N ASN A 208 -14.80 11.02 -21.71
CA ASN A 208 -16.13 10.85 -22.29
C ASN A 208 -16.18 10.30 -23.72
N ASP A 209 -15.04 9.98 -24.36
CA ASP A 209 -15.08 9.21 -25.61
C ASP A 209 -15.74 7.84 -25.36
N VAL A 210 -16.54 7.37 -26.31
CA VAL A 210 -17.26 6.09 -26.21
C VAL A 210 -16.80 5.13 -27.29
N PHE A 211 -16.37 3.94 -26.88
CA PHE A 211 -16.05 2.86 -27.80
C PHE A 211 -17.28 2.04 -28.16
N LYS A 212 -17.35 1.64 -29.44
CA LYS A 212 -18.28 0.60 -29.89
C LYS A 212 -17.52 -0.40 -30.75
N ILE A 213 -17.74 -1.69 -30.49
CA ILE A 213 -17.13 -2.79 -31.22
C ILE A 213 -18.20 -3.46 -32.05
N PHE A 214 -17.93 -3.66 -33.33
CA PHE A 214 -18.82 -4.35 -34.24
C PHE A 214 -18.10 -5.53 -34.88
N LEU A 215 -18.83 -6.64 -35.03
CA LEU A 215 -18.34 -7.83 -35.70
C LEU A 215 -19.25 -8.22 -36.84
N HIS A 216 -18.63 -8.77 -37.88
CA HIS A 216 -19.28 -9.33 -39.06
C HIS A 216 -18.56 -10.63 -39.45
N ALA A 217 -19.31 -11.63 -39.90
CA ALA A 217 -18.80 -12.90 -40.40
C ALA A 217 -19.45 -13.26 -41.73
N LYS A 218 -18.78 -14.08 -42.56
CA LYS A 218 -19.35 -14.53 -43.86
C LYS A 218 -20.50 -15.53 -43.72
N SER A 219 -20.60 -16.18 -42.56
CA SER A 219 -21.69 -17.10 -42.21
C SER A 219 -22.19 -16.82 -40.80
N SER A 220 -23.43 -17.22 -40.51
CA SER A 220 -23.97 -17.19 -39.14
C SER A 220 -23.08 -17.99 -38.20
N ILE A 221 -22.58 -17.36 -37.14
CA ILE A 221 -21.69 -17.99 -36.17
C ILE A 221 -21.86 -17.39 -34.78
N LYS A 222 -21.77 -18.24 -33.76
CA LYS A 222 -21.76 -17.82 -32.36
C LYS A 222 -20.34 -17.63 -31.86
N LEU A 223 -20.05 -16.43 -31.38
CA LEU A 223 -18.73 -16.00 -30.94
C LEU A 223 -18.72 -15.64 -29.44
N ARG A 224 -17.53 -15.60 -28.86
CA ARG A 224 -17.21 -14.95 -27.58
C ARG A 224 -16.13 -13.91 -27.83
N PRO A 225 -16.51 -12.66 -28.11
CA PRO A 225 -15.60 -11.53 -28.14
C PRO A 225 -15.11 -11.21 -26.73
N LEU A 226 -13.81 -11.00 -26.60
CA LEU A 226 -13.16 -10.43 -25.44
C LEU A 226 -12.59 -9.06 -25.81
N LEU A 227 -12.78 -8.08 -24.92
CA LEU A 227 -12.21 -6.76 -25.01
C LEU A 227 -11.26 -6.57 -23.82
N TYR A 228 -10.02 -6.21 -24.15
CA TYR A 228 -9.02 -5.81 -23.18
C TYR A 228 -8.55 -4.40 -23.49
N VAL A 229 -8.57 -3.51 -22.50
CA VAL A 229 -8.07 -2.15 -22.62
C VAL A 229 -7.09 -1.88 -21.49
N ARG A 230 -5.92 -1.36 -21.84
CA ARG A 230 -4.89 -0.93 -20.90
C ARG A 230 -4.48 0.50 -21.18
N LYS A 231 -4.35 1.30 -20.12
CA LYS A 231 -3.73 2.62 -20.17
C LYS A 231 -2.22 2.48 -20.38
N ILE A 232 -1.68 3.21 -21.33
CA ILE A 232 -0.24 3.26 -21.59
C ILE A 232 0.33 4.44 -20.83
N VAL A 233 1.27 4.14 -19.96
CA VAL A 233 2.10 5.14 -19.30
C VAL A 233 3.44 5.15 -20.03
N PHE A 234 3.77 6.27 -20.67
CA PHE A 234 5.13 6.49 -21.18
C PHE A 234 5.99 6.83 -19.97
N ILE A 235 6.92 5.94 -19.64
CA ILE A 235 7.94 6.12 -18.59
C ILE A 235 9.21 6.62 -19.28
#